data_AF-A0A417R2I4-F1
#
_entry.id   AF-A0A417R2I4-F1
#
_cell.length_a   1.000
_cell.length_b   1.000
_cell.length_c   1.000
_cell.angle_alpha   90.00
_cell.angle_beta   90.00
_cell.angle_gamma   90.00
#
_symmetry.space_group_name_H-M   'P 1'
#
loop_
_entity.id
_entity.type
_entity.pdbx_description
1 polymer ?
#
loop_
_entity_poly.entity_id
_entity_poly.type
_entity_poly.pdbx_seq_one_letter_code
_entity_poly.pdbx_strand_id
1 'polypeptide(L)'
;MELDKNKLLIKQLPPTIYIKNFIDGHPANYEDFLTTFINSSKLVTCKGNQAFILRKHEEQNHGEADIFNSFYDLDFKIMVDTKYMEARRMLSPTITEFCPGVVGKGPSRLKGERKVYDIIKCFRSMNIDDLIKIEKGLIKLPEGKTIIQVLKKVSVNKNMLLFLPYDYCFENTSTNAEVAKFIIDCISEDLQCLLEYRHLKVCKDTYLSFISKECFVIAQEKDNVLHYYDMIKTSQSNLYTYLYETGKA
;
A
#
# COMPACT_ATOMS: atom_id res chain seq x y z
N MET A 1 -24.30 11.47 -8.65
CA MET A 1 -24.15 11.25 -7.20
C MET A 1 -23.11 12.23 -6.72
N GLU A 2 -23.39 13.04 -5.71
CA GLU A 2 -22.42 14.02 -5.20
C GLU A 2 -21.41 13.30 -4.30
N LEU A 3 -20.16 13.23 -4.75
CA LEU A 3 -19.05 12.65 -3.98
C LEU A 3 -18.61 13.67 -2.94
N ASP A 4 -18.55 13.23 -1.69
CA ASP A 4 -18.23 14.07 -0.53
C ASP A 4 -17.16 13.36 0.32
N LYS A 5 -16.03 14.05 0.58
CA LYS A 5 -14.90 13.53 1.35
C LYS A 5 -15.34 13.03 2.73
N ASN A 6 -16.36 13.64 3.33
CA ASN A 6 -16.89 13.23 4.64
C ASN A 6 -17.66 11.90 4.61
N LYS A 7 -18.10 11.46 3.42
CA LYS A 7 -18.79 10.17 3.21
C LYS A 7 -17.84 9.05 2.77
N LEU A 8 -16.55 9.35 2.59
CA LEU A 8 -15.53 8.37 2.21
C LEU A 8 -15.26 7.42 3.39
N LEU A 9 -15.57 6.15 3.21
CA LEU A 9 -15.28 5.10 4.19
C LEU A 9 -13.89 4.53 3.92
N ILE A 10 -13.12 4.36 5.00
CA ILE A 10 -11.81 3.71 4.97
C ILE A 10 -11.92 2.42 5.77
N LYS A 11 -11.93 1.28 5.09
CA LYS A 11 -11.99 -0.04 5.71
C LYS A 11 -10.61 -0.67 5.73
N GLN A 12 -10.24 -1.26 6.86
CA GLN A 12 -8.95 -1.97 6.96
C GLN A 12 -9.02 -3.27 6.17
N LEU A 13 -8.02 -3.53 5.34
CA LEU A 13 -7.90 -4.86 4.74
C LEU A 13 -7.49 -5.90 5.81
N PRO A 14 -7.82 -7.18 5.59
CA PRO A 14 -7.35 -8.26 6.44
C PRO A 14 -5.81 -8.31 6.55
N PRO A 15 -5.24 -8.72 7.70
CA PRO A 15 -3.79 -8.79 7.87
C PRO A 15 -3.11 -9.75 6.88
N THR A 16 -3.83 -10.78 6.42
CA THR A 16 -3.40 -11.73 5.38
C THR A 16 -2.98 -11.06 4.08
N ILE A 17 -3.45 -9.83 3.80
CA ILE A 17 -3.15 -9.10 2.57
C ILE A 17 -1.78 -8.42 2.59
N TYR A 18 -1.29 -7.98 3.74
CA TYR A 18 -0.08 -7.12 3.80
C TYR A 18 0.94 -7.53 4.86
N ILE A 19 0.64 -8.55 5.67
CA ILE A 19 1.59 -9.11 6.64
C ILE A 19 2.12 -10.43 6.08
N LYS A 20 3.40 -10.45 5.68
CA LYS A 20 4.08 -11.68 5.19
C LYS A 20 3.98 -12.79 6.23
N ASN A 21 3.78 -14.05 5.83
CA ASN A 21 3.72 -15.20 6.74
C ASN A 21 2.71 -14.97 7.90
N PHE A 22 1.53 -14.43 7.58
CA PHE A 22 0.44 -14.30 8.55
C PHE A 22 -0.35 -15.60 8.70
N ILE A 23 -0.55 -16.32 7.58
CA ILE A 23 -1.14 -17.65 7.54
C ILE A 23 0.00 -18.67 7.74
N ASP A 24 -0.09 -19.46 8.79
CA ASP A 24 0.85 -20.56 9.02
C ASP A 24 0.60 -21.69 8.01
N GLY A 25 1.66 -22.32 7.49
CA GLY A 25 1.56 -23.34 6.43
C GLY A 25 1.34 -22.80 5.01
N HIS A 26 1.19 -21.49 4.81
CA HIS A 26 0.97 -20.89 3.49
C HIS A 26 2.04 -19.81 3.17
N PRO A 27 2.83 -19.96 2.09
CA PRO A 27 3.99 -19.10 1.80
C PRO A 27 3.63 -17.75 1.15
N ALA A 28 2.37 -17.29 1.23
CA ALA A 28 1.96 -16.10 0.48
C ALA A 28 2.71 -14.84 0.90
N ASN A 29 3.08 -14.08 -0.13
CA ASN A 29 3.65 -12.75 -0.04
C ASN A 29 2.76 -11.77 -0.82
N TYR A 30 2.61 -10.54 -0.31
CA TYR A 30 1.83 -9.53 -1.00
C TYR A 30 2.42 -9.16 -2.35
N GLU A 31 3.74 -9.31 -2.50
CA GLU A 31 4.48 -9.00 -3.72
C GLU A 31 4.01 -9.85 -4.90
N ASP A 32 3.55 -11.10 -4.66
CA ASP A 32 3.02 -11.98 -5.70
C ASP A 32 1.73 -11.43 -6.34
N PHE A 33 0.75 -11.04 -5.51
CA PHE A 33 -0.50 -10.49 -6.03
C PHE A 33 -0.32 -9.07 -6.57
N LEU A 34 0.56 -8.26 -5.98
CA LEU A 34 0.89 -6.93 -6.51
C LEU A 34 1.53 -7.06 -7.90
N THR A 35 2.43 -8.02 -8.10
CA THR A 35 3.00 -8.33 -9.42
C THR A 35 1.90 -8.74 -10.41
N THR A 36 0.95 -9.56 -9.97
CA THR A 36 -0.22 -9.94 -10.79
C THR A 36 -1.01 -8.72 -11.22
N PHE A 37 -1.35 -7.81 -10.30
CA PHE A 37 -2.08 -6.59 -10.64
C PHE A 37 -1.29 -5.64 -11.54
N ILE A 38 0.02 -5.49 -11.33
CA ILE A 38 0.87 -4.69 -12.22
C ILE A 38 0.88 -5.29 -13.62
N ASN A 39 0.99 -6.62 -13.76
CA ASN A 39 0.95 -7.30 -15.04
C ASN A 39 -0.43 -7.26 -15.73
N SER A 40 -1.50 -7.05 -14.98
CA SER A 40 -2.85 -6.79 -15.50
C SER A 40 -3.11 -5.30 -15.80
N SER A 41 -2.18 -4.40 -15.46
CA SER A 41 -2.32 -2.96 -15.69
C SER A 41 -1.66 -2.52 -16.99
N LYS A 42 -2.04 -1.33 -17.45
CA LYS A 42 -1.37 -0.64 -18.57
C LYS A 42 0.10 -0.30 -18.32
N LEU A 43 0.60 -0.49 -17.09
CA LEU A 43 2.02 -0.27 -16.77
C LEU A 43 2.91 -1.17 -17.62
N VAL A 44 2.47 -2.39 -17.95
CA VAL A 44 3.16 -3.31 -18.88
C VAL A 44 3.38 -2.66 -20.24
N THR A 45 2.33 -2.15 -20.87
CA THR A 45 2.42 -1.54 -22.21
C THR A 45 3.18 -0.23 -22.18
N CYS A 46 3.03 0.58 -21.12
CA CYS A 46 3.76 1.84 -20.96
C CYS A 46 5.26 1.67 -20.67
N LYS A 47 5.68 0.56 -20.06
CA LYS A 47 7.06 0.35 -19.60
C LYS A 47 7.75 -0.78 -20.35
N GLY A 48 7.68 -0.72 -21.69
CA GLY A 48 8.44 -1.61 -22.57
C GLY A 48 7.67 -2.81 -23.12
N ASN A 49 6.36 -2.89 -22.86
CA ASN A 49 5.49 -3.94 -23.39
C ASN A 49 5.97 -5.37 -23.05
N GLN A 50 6.54 -5.53 -21.86
CA GLN A 50 7.03 -6.79 -21.32
C GLN A 50 6.50 -6.98 -19.90
N ALA A 51 6.00 -8.18 -19.61
CA ALA A 51 5.57 -8.55 -18.27
C ALA A 51 6.72 -8.39 -17.26
N PHE A 52 6.36 -7.93 -16.07
CA PHE A 52 7.25 -7.84 -14.93
C PHE A 52 7.44 -9.20 -14.28
N ILE A 53 8.68 -9.47 -13.88
CA ILE A 53 9.10 -10.67 -13.17
C ILE A 53 9.37 -10.27 -11.71
N LEU A 54 8.81 -11.04 -10.77
CA LEU A 54 9.12 -10.93 -9.35
C LEU A 54 10.50 -11.50 -9.08
N ARG A 55 11.36 -10.71 -8.44
CA ARG A 55 12.72 -11.16 -8.04
C ARG A 55 12.64 -12.17 -6.92
N LYS A 56 13.59 -13.10 -6.91
CA LYS A 56 13.76 -14.01 -5.77
C LYS A 56 14.34 -13.25 -4.59
N HIS A 57 14.04 -13.73 -3.39
CA HIS A 57 14.48 -13.07 -2.15
C HIS A 57 16.01 -12.90 -2.05
N GLU A 58 16.78 -13.86 -2.57
CA GLU A 58 18.24 -13.80 -2.61
C GLU A 58 18.78 -12.64 -3.45
N GLU A 59 18.06 -12.26 -4.51
CA GLU A 59 18.42 -11.20 -5.45
C GLU A 59 18.09 -9.82 -4.85
N GLN A 60 16.99 -9.71 -4.10
CA GLN A 60 16.56 -8.49 -3.40
C GLN A 60 17.56 -8.01 -2.33
N ASN A 61 18.38 -8.92 -1.76
CA ASN A 61 19.33 -8.61 -0.69
C ASN A 61 20.46 -7.66 -1.11
N HIS A 62 20.64 -7.43 -2.42
CA HIS A 62 21.60 -6.47 -2.95
C HIS A 62 21.00 -5.07 -3.20
N GLY A 63 19.80 -4.82 -2.69
CA GLY A 63 19.10 -3.55 -2.86
C GLY A 63 18.38 -3.42 -4.20
N GLU A 64 18.13 -4.54 -4.89
CA GLU A 64 17.36 -4.57 -6.14
C GLU A 64 15.87 -4.28 -5.88
N ALA A 65 15.14 -3.82 -6.90
CA ALA A 65 13.69 -3.62 -6.80
C ALA A 65 12.94 -4.96 -6.78
N ASP A 66 11.71 -4.96 -6.26
CA ASP A 66 10.95 -6.20 -6.08
C ASP A 66 10.56 -6.85 -7.41
N ILE A 67 10.17 -6.05 -8.41
CA ILE A 67 9.84 -6.54 -9.76
C ILE A 67 10.65 -5.81 -10.82
N PHE A 68 10.86 -6.46 -11.97
CA PHE A 68 11.56 -5.84 -13.10
C PHE A 68 11.15 -6.44 -14.44
N ASN A 69 11.41 -5.69 -15.50
CA ASN A 69 11.53 -6.18 -16.86
C ASN A 69 12.80 -5.59 -17.50
N SER A 70 12.99 -5.72 -18.81
CA SER A 70 14.21 -5.24 -19.47
C SER A 70 14.37 -3.72 -19.48
N PHE A 71 13.31 -2.96 -19.18
CA PHE A 71 13.26 -1.50 -19.33
C PHE A 71 13.00 -0.75 -18.04
N TYR A 72 12.46 -1.45 -17.04
CA TYR A 72 11.90 -0.82 -15.87
C TYR A 72 11.93 -1.74 -14.66
N ASP A 73 12.23 -1.17 -13.51
CA ASP A 73 12.20 -1.82 -12.21
C ASP A 73 11.22 -1.07 -11.29
N LEU A 74 10.55 -1.79 -10.39
CA LEU A 74 9.55 -1.22 -9.49
C LEU A 74 9.63 -1.89 -8.12
N ASP A 75 9.69 -1.06 -7.09
CA ASP A 75 9.84 -1.48 -5.69
C ASP A 75 8.52 -1.24 -4.93
N PHE A 76 8.04 -2.26 -4.23
CA PHE A 76 6.81 -2.25 -3.46
C PHE A 76 7.07 -1.75 -2.04
N LYS A 77 6.23 -0.83 -1.57
CA LYS A 77 6.30 -0.31 -0.21
C LYS A 77 4.89 -0.25 0.40
N ILE A 78 4.69 -1.02 1.47
CA ILE A 78 3.46 -0.93 2.27
C ILE A 78 3.50 0.34 3.12
N MET A 79 2.46 1.15 3.00
CA MET A 79 2.31 2.44 3.66
C MET A 79 1.43 2.34 4.91
N VAL A 80 1.93 1.60 5.91
CA VAL A 80 1.37 1.54 7.27
C VAL A 80 2.45 1.65 8.34
N ASP A 81 2.05 2.13 9.53
CA ASP A 81 2.92 2.22 10.70
C ASP A 81 3.42 0.83 11.11
N THR A 82 4.70 0.70 11.46
CA THR A 82 5.28 -0.58 11.86
C THR A 82 4.58 -1.12 13.10
N LYS A 83 4.23 -0.25 14.07
CA LYS A 83 3.46 -0.66 15.24
C LYS A 83 2.04 -1.11 14.89
N TYR A 84 1.44 -0.53 13.85
CA TYR A 84 0.18 -1.01 13.30
C TYR A 84 0.33 -2.43 12.76
N MET A 85 1.36 -2.73 11.96
CA MET A 85 1.59 -4.10 11.47
C MET A 85 1.82 -5.09 12.61
N GLU A 86 2.63 -4.75 13.61
CA GLU A 86 2.86 -5.57 14.79
C GLU A 86 1.57 -5.82 15.56
N ALA A 87 0.78 -4.77 15.81
CA ALA A 87 -0.50 -4.90 16.50
C ALA A 87 -1.46 -5.81 15.73
N ARG A 88 -1.56 -5.65 14.40
CA ARG A 88 -2.41 -6.49 13.55
C ARG A 88 -1.95 -7.95 13.59
N ARG A 89 -0.64 -8.23 13.57
CA ARG A 89 -0.11 -9.59 13.73
C ARG A 89 -0.49 -10.23 15.07
N MET A 90 -0.39 -9.47 16.16
CA MET A 90 -0.54 -10.04 17.51
C MET A 90 -1.98 -10.10 17.99
N LEU A 91 -2.83 -9.16 17.58
CA LEU A 91 -4.20 -8.98 18.09
C LEU A 91 -5.27 -9.53 17.14
N SER A 92 -4.93 -9.87 15.90
CA SER A 92 -5.87 -10.53 14.99
C SER A 92 -5.91 -12.05 15.24
N PRO A 93 -7.02 -12.75 14.94
CA PRO A 93 -7.09 -14.20 14.98
C PRO A 93 -5.93 -14.86 14.20
N THR A 94 -5.35 -15.92 14.74
CA THR A 94 -4.36 -16.70 14.00
C THR A 94 -5.03 -17.52 12.92
N ILE A 95 -4.29 -17.81 11.85
CA ILE A 95 -4.79 -18.58 10.72
C ILE A 95 -3.73 -19.63 10.36
N THR A 96 -4.12 -20.88 10.22
CA THR A 96 -3.26 -22.00 9.78
C THR A 96 -3.92 -22.70 8.61
N GLU A 97 -3.20 -22.88 7.51
CA GLU A 97 -3.59 -23.75 6.40
C GLU A 97 -3.01 -25.15 6.64
N PHE A 98 -3.89 -26.14 6.83
CA PHE A 98 -3.47 -27.53 7.09
C PHE A 98 -3.14 -28.28 5.79
N CYS A 99 -3.91 -27.98 4.74
CA CYS A 99 -3.69 -28.41 3.36
C CYS A 99 -4.42 -27.44 2.43
N PRO A 100 -4.16 -27.45 1.11
CA PRO A 100 -4.72 -26.47 0.18
C PRO A 100 -6.25 -26.34 0.32
N GLY A 101 -6.70 -25.14 0.71
CA GLY A 101 -8.13 -24.81 0.88
C GLY A 101 -8.75 -25.20 2.22
N VAL A 102 -8.01 -25.83 3.14
CA VAL A 102 -8.49 -26.17 4.50
C VAL A 102 -7.77 -25.31 5.53
N VAL A 103 -8.49 -24.33 6.07
CA VAL A 103 -7.94 -23.32 6.97
C VAL A 103 -8.62 -23.36 8.34
N GLY A 104 -7.82 -23.39 9.41
CA GLY A 104 -8.27 -23.20 10.79
C GLY A 104 -8.04 -21.76 11.26
N LYS A 105 -9.01 -21.22 12.02
CA LYS A 105 -8.87 -19.93 12.71
C LYS A 105 -8.73 -20.15 14.22
N GLY A 106 -7.64 -19.64 14.79
CA GLY A 106 -7.36 -19.69 16.22
C GLY A 106 -7.58 -18.34 16.90
N PRO A 107 -7.49 -18.29 18.24
CA PRO A 107 -7.53 -17.03 18.98
C PRO A 107 -6.34 -16.13 18.61
N SER A 108 -6.48 -14.83 18.88
CA SER A 108 -5.35 -13.91 18.76
C SER A 108 -4.21 -14.29 19.71
N ARG A 109 -2.97 -14.01 19.31
CA ARG A 109 -1.77 -14.30 20.13
C ARG A 109 -1.77 -13.50 21.44
N LEU A 110 -2.27 -12.27 21.38
CA LEU A 110 -2.45 -11.38 22.52
C LEU A 110 -3.87 -10.81 22.54
N LYS A 111 -4.31 -10.36 23.72
CA LYS A 111 -5.54 -9.60 23.91
C LYS A 111 -5.22 -8.16 24.29
N GLY A 112 -6.15 -7.25 23.99
CA GLY A 112 -6.06 -5.84 24.35
C GLY A 112 -5.97 -4.92 23.14
N GLU A 113 -5.51 -3.70 23.37
CA GLU A 113 -5.44 -2.64 22.35
C GLU A 113 -4.03 -2.04 22.24
N ARG A 114 -3.77 -1.42 21.09
CA ARG A 114 -2.52 -0.71 20.79
C ARG A 114 -2.85 0.61 20.09
N LYS A 115 -2.25 1.68 20.59
CA LYS A 115 -2.26 2.99 19.92
C LYS A 115 -1.21 2.99 18.81
N VAL A 116 -1.63 3.44 17.64
CA VAL A 116 -0.88 3.39 16.38
C VAL A 116 -1.19 4.66 15.59
N TYR A 117 -0.30 5.01 14.66
CA TYR A 117 -0.50 6.18 13.81
C TYR A 117 -1.06 5.78 12.45
N ASP A 118 -2.03 6.55 11.97
CA ASP A 118 -2.47 6.53 10.58
C ASP A 118 -1.48 7.39 9.78
N ILE A 119 -0.71 6.75 8.90
CA ILE A 119 0.38 7.40 8.17
C ILE A 119 -0.14 8.57 7.35
N ILE A 120 -1.27 8.43 6.66
CA ILE A 120 -1.80 9.50 5.81
C ILE A 120 -2.12 10.73 6.66
N LYS A 121 -2.76 10.52 7.81
CA LYS A 121 -3.09 11.60 8.74
C LYS A 121 -1.88 12.27 9.37
N CYS A 122 -0.72 11.61 9.43
CA CYS A 122 0.51 12.22 9.93
C CYS A 122 1.04 13.30 8.98
N PHE A 123 0.72 13.25 7.68
CA PHE A 123 1.18 14.22 6.69
C PHE A 123 0.15 15.31 6.41
N ARG A 124 -1.11 15.07 6.80
CA ARG A 124 -2.19 16.04 6.65
C ARG A 124 -1.80 17.38 7.31
N SER A 125 -1.94 18.46 6.54
CA SER A 125 -1.66 19.84 6.98
C SER A 125 -0.19 20.13 7.32
N MET A 126 0.75 19.23 7.02
CA MET A 126 2.19 19.54 7.07
C MET A 126 2.65 20.17 5.76
N ASN A 127 3.67 21.02 5.84
CA ASN A 127 4.40 21.51 4.67
C ASN A 127 5.81 20.89 4.60
N ILE A 128 6.53 21.20 3.53
CA ILE A 128 7.88 20.67 3.31
C ILE A 128 8.88 21.07 4.41
N ASP A 129 8.79 22.30 4.93
CA ASP A 129 9.67 22.78 6.00
C ASP A 129 9.47 21.98 7.30
N ASP A 130 8.23 21.60 7.60
CA ASP A 130 7.92 20.75 8.75
C ASP A 130 8.60 19.40 8.62
N LEU A 131 8.52 18.76 7.44
CA LEU A 131 9.18 17.49 7.17
C LEU A 131 10.71 17.59 7.29
N ILE A 132 11.31 18.66 6.77
CA ILE A 132 12.76 18.91 6.89
C ILE A 132 13.16 19.11 8.37
N LYS A 133 12.37 19.87 9.14
CA LYS A 133 12.64 20.09 10.56
C LYS A 133 12.49 18.80 11.37
N ILE A 134 11.50 17.97 11.05
CA ILE A 134 11.31 16.65 11.68
C ILE A 134 12.47 15.71 11.32
N GLU A 135 12.88 15.64 10.06
CA GLU A 135 14.04 14.84 9.60
C GLU A 135 15.31 15.23 10.36
N LYS A 136 15.54 16.52 10.57
CA LYS A 136 16.68 17.08 11.32
C LYS A 136 16.55 16.98 12.84
N GLY A 137 15.42 16.50 13.37
CA GLY A 137 15.16 16.42 14.80
C GLY A 137 14.94 17.77 15.49
N LEU A 138 14.65 18.83 14.73
CA LEU A 138 14.39 20.18 15.22
C LEU A 138 12.97 20.33 15.79
N ILE A 139 12.03 19.51 15.33
CA ILE A 139 10.67 19.41 15.88
C ILE A 139 10.48 18.00 16.45
N LYS A 140 9.90 17.92 17.66
CA LYS A 140 9.53 16.65 18.30
C LYS A 140 8.02 16.52 18.39
N LEU A 141 7.46 15.67 17.54
CA LEU A 141 6.05 15.27 17.57
C LEU A 141 5.91 13.84 18.09
N PRO A 142 4.78 13.47 18.71
CA PRO A 142 4.48 12.08 19.10
C PRO A 142 4.66 11.08 17.94
N GLU A 143 4.21 11.46 16.74
CA GLU A 143 4.28 10.72 15.48
C GLU A 143 5.62 10.88 14.74
N GLY A 144 6.54 11.70 15.24
CA GLY A 144 7.77 12.08 14.52
C GLY A 144 8.64 10.88 14.13
N LYS A 145 8.68 9.82 14.97
CA LYS A 145 9.38 8.57 14.62
C LYS A 145 8.76 7.87 13.41
N THR A 146 7.42 7.82 13.34
CA THR A 146 6.69 7.21 12.22
C THR A 146 6.90 8.04 10.95
N ILE A 147 6.84 9.37 11.05
CA ILE A 147 7.13 10.28 9.92
C ILE A 147 8.55 10.03 9.40
N ILE A 148 9.58 10.05 10.26
CA ILE A 148 10.97 9.83 9.84
C ILE A 148 11.14 8.46 9.15
N GLN A 149 10.47 7.41 9.65
CA GLN A 149 10.52 6.10 8.99
C GLN A 149 9.92 6.13 7.59
N VAL A 150 8.82 6.86 7.39
CA VAL A 150 8.21 7.04 6.07
C VAL A 150 9.12 7.86 5.16
N LEU A 151 9.66 8.98 5.64
CA LEU A 151 10.60 9.81 4.87
C LEU A 151 11.79 8.99 4.36
N LYS A 152 12.35 8.11 5.21
CA LYS A 152 13.41 7.18 4.79
C LYS A 152 12.97 6.21 3.71
N LYS A 153 11.78 5.61 3.83
CA LYS A 153 11.21 4.70 2.81
C LYS A 153 11.05 5.39 1.46
N VAL A 154 10.48 6.59 1.46
CA VAL A 154 10.21 7.34 0.22
C VAL A 154 11.46 8.04 -0.34
N SER A 155 12.58 8.08 0.37
CA SER A 155 13.85 8.65 -0.13
C SER A 155 14.72 7.63 -0.87
N VAL A 156 14.27 6.38 -1.00
CA VAL A 156 15.01 5.35 -1.73
C VAL A 156 15.00 5.67 -3.24
N ASN A 157 16.18 5.64 -3.86
CA ASN A 157 16.40 5.95 -5.28
C ASN A 157 15.98 4.80 -6.20
N LYS A 158 14.69 4.46 -6.17
CA LYS A 158 14.04 3.46 -7.03
C LYS A 158 12.69 4.00 -7.50
N ASN A 159 12.19 3.50 -8.62
CA ASN A 159 10.76 3.66 -8.90
C ASN A 159 9.97 2.86 -7.86
N MET A 160 8.85 3.39 -7.37
CA MET A 160 8.11 2.72 -6.31
C MET A 160 6.61 2.72 -6.49
N LEU A 161 5.97 1.67 -5.97
CA LEU A 161 4.54 1.60 -5.75
C LEU A 161 4.28 1.56 -4.25
N LEU A 162 3.69 2.64 -3.76
CA LEU A 162 3.19 2.78 -2.40
C LEU A 162 1.82 2.09 -2.30
N PHE A 163 1.73 0.96 -1.60
CA PHE A 163 0.45 0.28 -1.38
C PHE A 163 -0.15 0.67 -0.03
N LEU A 164 -1.34 1.26 -0.08
CA LEU A 164 -2.20 1.53 1.06
C LEU A 164 -3.14 0.34 1.26
N PRO A 165 -2.99 -0.46 2.34
CA PRO A 165 -3.77 -1.66 2.56
C PRO A 165 -5.14 -1.35 3.18
N TYR A 166 -5.91 -0.50 2.51
CA TYR A 166 -7.27 -0.10 2.89
C TYR A 166 -8.20 -0.22 1.68
N ASP A 167 -9.47 -0.51 1.97
CA ASP A 167 -10.59 -0.38 1.02
C ASP A 167 -11.26 0.99 1.22
N TYR A 168 -11.00 1.89 0.29
CA TYR A 168 -11.60 3.23 0.22
C TYR A 168 -12.87 3.16 -0.61
N CYS A 169 -14.02 3.41 0.01
CA CYS A 169 -15.29 3.22 -0.67
C CYS A 169 -16.39 4.16 -0.20
N PHE A 170 -17.41 4.33 -1.04
CA PHE A 170 -18.67 4.96 -0.66
C PHE A 170 -19.73 3.89 -0.44
N GLU A 171 -20.58 4.09 0.56
CA GLU A 171 -21.70 3.18 0.81
C GLU A 171 -22.62 3.12 -0.42
N ASN A 172 -23.06 1.92 -0.80
CA ASN A 172 -23.97 1.70 -1.95
C ASN A 172 -23.49 2.20 -3.33
N THR A 173 -22.24 2.64 -3.48
CA THR A 173 -21.67 3.06 -4.78
C THR A 173 -20.62 2.07 -5.28
N SER A 174 -20.72 1.54 -6.50
CA SER A 174 -19.62 0.77 -7.10
C SER A 174 -18.45 1.67 -7.50
N THR A 175 -17.24 1.13 -7.53
CA THR A 175 -16.06 1.89 -7.95
C THR A 175 -16.00 1.97 -9.47
N ASN A 176 -16.08 3.20 -9.98
CA ASN A 176 -15.81 3.57 -11.38
C ASN A 176 -14.64 4.59 -11.43
N ALA A 177 -14.30 5.07 -12.62
CA ALA A 177 -13.20 6.01 -12.79
C ALA A 177 -13.43 7.36 -12.07
N GLU A 178 -14.67 7.86 -11.98
CA GLU A 178 -14.99 9.11 -11.28
C GLU A 178 -14.79 8.96 -9.77
N VAL A 179 -15.29 7.87 -9.19
CA VAL A 179 -15.09 7.52 -7.78
C VAL A 179 -13.60 7.34 -7.47
N ALA A 180 -12.88 6.61 -8.32
CA ALA A 180 -11.44 6.40 -8.16
C ALA A 180 -10.66 7.74 -8.18
N LYS A 181 -10.94 8.62 -9.15
CA LYS A 181 -10.34 9.96 -9.23
C LYS A 181 -10.60 10.77 -7.97
N PHE A 182 -11.84 10.81 -7.49
CA PHE A 182 -12.19 11.54 -6.28
C PHE A 182 -11.44 11.04 -5.04
N ILE A 183 -11.32 9.72 -4.89
CA ILE A 183 -10.54 9.13 -3.78
C ILE A 183 -9.07 9.49 -3.92
N ILE A 184 -8.51 9.44 -5.13
CA ILE A 184 -7.13 9.83 -5.42
C ILE A 184 -6.90 11.29 -5.05
N ASP A 185 -7.81 12.20 -5.41
CA ASP A 185 -7.71 13.62 -5.08
C ASP A 185 -7.67 13.83 -3.56
N CYS A 186 -8.54 13.13 -2.82
CA CYS A 186 -8.55 13.17 -1.35
C CYS A 186 -7.23 12.68 -0.73
N ILE A 187 -6.66 11.60 -1.25
CA ILE A 187 -5.37 11.05 -0.78
C ILE A 187 -4.22 11.98 -1.18
N SER A 188 -4.27 12.55 -2.39
CA SER A 188 -3.24 13.45 -2.91
C SER A 188 -3.13 14.71 -2.06
N GLU A 189 -4.27 15.27 -1.62
CA GLU A 189 -4.30 16.43 -0.72
C GLU A 189 -3.61 16.12 0.62
N ASP A 190 -3.92 14.97 1.23
CA ASP A 190 -3.32 14.58 2.51
C ASP A 190 -1.82 14.25 2.40
N LEU A 191 -1.34 13.84 1.21
CA LEU A 191 0.04 13.41 0.97
C LEU A 191 0.90 14.42 0.20
N GLN A 192 0.38 15.60 -0.14
CA GLN A 192 1.05 16.56 -1.02
C GLN A 192 2.49 16.86 -0.58
N CYS A 193 2.71 17.15 0.70
CA CYS A 193 4.03 17.45 1.24
C CYS A 193 4.99 16.25 1.19
N LEU A 194 4.48 15.02 1.29
CA LEU A 194 5.29 13.80 1.19
C LEU A 194 5.75 13.57 -0.26
N LEU A 195 4.87 13.83 -1.24
CA LEU A 195 5.20 13.72 -2.66
C LEU A 195 6.23 14.78 -3.04
N GLU A 196 6.03 16.02 -2.61
CA GLU A 196 7.01 17.10 -2.78
C GLU A 196 8.36 16.76 -2.14
N TYR A 197 8.35 16.26 -0.90
CA TYR A 197 9.56 15.82 -0.22
C TYR A 197 10.32 14.75 -1.00
N ARG A 198 9.62 13.75 -1.54
CA ARG A 198 10.26 12.71 -2.36
C ARG A 198 10.83 13.29 -3.64
N HIS A 199 10.10 14.16 -4.33
CA HIS A 199 10.57 14.79 -5.57
C HIS A 199 11.88 15.58 -5.37
N LEU A 200 12.03 16.25 -4.21
CA LEU A 200 13.27 16.94 -3.84
C LEU A 200 14.46 16.00 -3.61
N LYS A 201 14.21 14.74 -3.25
CA LYS A 201 15.25 13.76 -2.90
C LYS A 201 15.58 12.80 -4.05
N VAL A 202 14.59 12.47 -4.89
CA VAL A 202 14.67 11.38 -5.86
C VAL A 202 13.90 11.74 -7.13
N CYS A 203 14.59 11.69 -8.28
CA CYS A 203 13.97 11.80 -9.60
C CYS A 203 13.62 10.41 -10.17
N LYS A 204 12.60 9.76 -9.58
CA LYS A 204 12.08 8.44 -9.99
C LYS A 204 10.56 8.44 -9.92
N ASP A 205 9.94 7.58 -10.74
CA ASP A 205 8.49 7.47 -10.74
C ASP A 205 7.95 7.00 -9.38
N THR A 206 6.79 7.54 -9.01
CA THR A 206 6.05 7.14 -7.82
C THR A 206 4.63 6.80 -8.20
N TYR A 207 4.20 5.62 -7.79
CA TYR A 207 2.82 5.17 -7.92
C TYR A 207 2.25 4.99 -6.52
N LEU A 208 0.95 5.18 -6.39
CA LEU A 208 0.19 4.88 -5.19
C LEU A 208 -0.96 3.96 -5.56
N SER A 209 -1.21 2.95 -4.73
CA SER A 209 -2.31 2.01 -4.94
C SER A 209 -3.09 1.74 -3.68
N PHE A 210 -4.36 1.42 -3.88
CA PHE A 210 -5.30 1.07 -2.83
C PHE A 210 -6.41 0.19 -3.40
N ILE A 211 -7.21 -0.40 -2.51
CA ILE A 211 -8.42 -1.11 -2.91
C ILE A 211 -9.60 -0.15 -2.83
N SER A 212 -10.50 -0.24 -3.80
CA SER A 212 -11.80 0.42 -3.76
C SER A 212 -12.82 -0.53 -4.36
N LYS A 213 -13.63 -1.17 -3.52
CA LYS A 213 -14.66 -2.18 -3.90
C LYS A 213 -14.32 -3.03 -5.12
N GLU A 214 -13.68 -4.17 -4.88
CA GLU A 214 -13.30 -5.14 -5.92
C GLU A 214 -12.39 -4.58 -7.02
N CYS A 215 -11.86 -3.37 -6.86
CA CYS A 215 -10.91 -2.77 -7.77
C CYS A 215 -9.60 -2.44 -7.04
N PHE A 216 -8.48 -2.85 -7.61
CA PHE A 216 -7.15 -2.37 -7.31
C PHE A 216 -6.92 -1.11 -8.15
N VAL A 217 -6.86 0.05 -7.49
CA VAL A 217 -6.70 1.36 -8.13
C VAL A 217 -5.23 1.75 -8.10
N ILE A 218 -4.71 2.27 -9.21
CA ILE A 218 -3.36 2.80 -9.34
C ILE A 218 -3.46 4.28 -9.68
N ALA A 219 -2.74 5.10 -8.94
CA ALA A 219 -2.45 6.49 -9.25
C ALA A 219 -0.96 6.66 -9.54
N GLN A 220 -0.62 7.60 -10.42
CA GLN A 220 0.75 7.99 -10.70
C GLN A 220 0.96 9.41 -10.20
N GLU A 221 2.04 9.64 -9.48
CA GLU A 221 2.49 10.97 -9.11
C GLU A 221 3.06 11.70 -10.34
N LYS A 222 2.59 12.93 -10.54
CA LYS A 222 3.17 13.91 -11.46
C LYS A 222 3.05 15.30 -10.85
N ASP A 223 4.14 16.04 -10.85
CA ASP A 223 4.22 17.40 -10.31
C ASP A 223 3.71 17.49 -8.86
N ASN A 224 4.09 16.51 -8.04
CA ASN A 224 3.72 16.34 -6.63
C ASN A 224 2.23 16.08 -6.38
N VAL A 225 1.48 15.68 -7.42
CA VAL A 225 0.04 15.38 -7.35
C VAL A 225 -0.21 13.97 -7.89
N LEU A 226 -1.12 13.23 -7.26
CA LEU A 226 -1.52 11.91 -7.74
C LEU A 226 -2.61 12.06 -8.81
N HIS A 227 -2.41 11.38 -9.94
CA HIS A 227 -3.36 11.32 -11.04
C HIS A 227 -3.82 9.89 -11.24
N TYR A 228 -5.10 9.71 -11.54
CA TYR A 228 -5.63 8.40 -11.94
C TYR A 228 -4.78 7.78 -13.05
N TYR A 229 -4.28 6.57 -12.81
CA TYR A 229 -3.47 5.83 -13.76
C TYR A 229 -4.27 4.66 -14.32
N ASP A 230 -4.69 3.71 -13.48
CA ASP A 230 -5.38 2.51 -13.93
C ASP A 230 -6.26 1.90 -12.83
N MET A 231 -7.12 0.95 -13.22
CA MET A 231 -8.01 0.24 -12.31
C MET A 231 -8.21 -1.20 -12.77
N ILE A 232 -7.87 -2.15 -11.89
CA ILE A 232 -7.85 -3.58 -12.17
C ILE A 232 -8.86 -4.28 -11.26
N LYS A 233 -9.64 -5.22 -11.79
CA LYS A 233 -10.53 -6.04 -10.94
C LYS A 233 -9.71 -6.94 -10.01
N THR A 234 -10.04 -6.98 -8.73
CA THR A 234 -9.34 -7.80 -7.73
C THR A 234 -9.41 -9.29 -8.04
N SER A 235 -10.45 -9.72 -8.76
CA SER A 235 -10.62 -11.09 -9.26
C SER A 235 -9.53 -11.52 -10.26
N GLN A 236 -8.72 -10.60 -10.79
CA GLN A 236 -7.56 -10.93 -11.62
C GLN A 236 -6.45 -11.65 -10.83
N SER A 237 -6.46 -11.56 -9.49
CA SER A 237 -5.53 -12.31 -8.66
C SER A 237 -6.28 -13.31 -7.77
N ASN A 238 -6.14 -14.59 -8.11
CA ASN A 238 -6.62 -15.70 -7.27
C ASN A 238 -6.00 -15.64 -5.88
N LEU A 239 -4.71 -15.28 -5.78
CA LEU A 239 -4.01 -15.14 -4.51
C LEU A 239 -4.61 -14.01 -3.67
N TYR A 240 -4.81 -12.81 -4.23
CA TYR A 240 -5.47 -11.72 -3.50
C TYR A 240 -6.84 -12.15 -2.98
N THR A 241 -7.64 -12.79 -3.84
CA THR A 241 -8.99 -13.26 -3.49
C THR A 241 -8.94 -14.27 -2.35
N TYR A 242 -8.06 -15.27 -2.43
CA TYR A 242 -7.86 -16.25 -1.38
C TYR A 242 -7.44 -15.59 -0.05
N LEU A 243 -6.44 -14.70 -0.07
CA LEU A 243 -5.96 -14.02 1.13
C LEU A 243 -7.04 -13.13 1.75
N TYR A 244 -7.81 -12.43 0.91
CA TYR A 244 -8.89 -11.56 1.34
C TYR A 244 -9.98 -12.36 2.04
N GLU A 245 -10.51 -13.40 1.39
CA GLU A 245 -11.57 -14.25 1.96
C GLU A 245 -11.12 -15.00 3.22
N THR A 246 -9.90 -15.56 3.19
CA THR A 246 -9.33 -16.27 4.34
C THR A 246 -9.18 -15.36 5.56
N GLY A 247 -8.79 -14.11 5.33
CA GLY A 247 -8.55 -13.13 6.37
C GLY A 247 -9.79 -12.40 6.89
N LYS A 248 -10.95 -12.52 6.24
CA LYS A 248 -12.21 -11.94 6.76
C LYS A 248 -12.55 -12.61 8.09
N ALA A 249 -12.78 -11.80 9.12
CA ALA A 249 -13.32 -12.26 10.40
C ALA A 249 -14.84 -12.33 10.33
#